data_AF-A0A8B8Y7D7-F1
#
_entry.id   AF-A0A8B8Y7D7-F1
#
_cell.length_a   1.000
_cell.length_b   1.000
_cell.length_c   1.000
_cell.angle_alpha   90.00
_cell.angle_beta   90.00
_cell.angle_gamma   90.00
#
_symmetry.space_group_name_H-M   'P 1'
#
loop_
_entity.id
_entity.type
_entity.pdbx_description
1 polymer ?
#
loop_
_entity_poly.entity_id
_entity_poly.type
_entity_poly.pdbx_seq_one_letter_code
_entity_poly.pdbx_strand_id
1 'polypeptide(L)'
;MDSTSVGGGLQEPEAPEVMFELLWSGLELDIMGQLHIQDEELASTRPGRRLSLLLQHHVPSDLEGAEQRLQQFQDLQKGPPLSPWDFEHLLLTGLSCVYRVHVASEAEERGRWAQVFTLLAQETLWDLCKGFCPQGQPPSLGP
;
A
#
# COMPACT_ATOMS: atom_id res chain seq x y z
N MET A 1 7.17 -13.42 -37.10
CA MET A 1 7.36 -12.12 -36.42
C MET A 1 6.62 -12.25 -35.10
N ASP A 2 7.39 -12.47 -34.04
CA ASP A 2 6.90 -12.78 -32.71
C ASP A 2 6.06 -11.64 -32.16
N SER A 3 4.79 -11.95 -31.86
CA SER A 3 3.95 -11.15 -31.00
C SER A 3 4.13 -11.67 -29.58
N THR A 4 5.16 -11.18 -28.88
CA THR A 4 5.22 -11.26 -27.43
C THR A 4 4.12 -10.36 -26.87
N SER A 5 2.94 -10.95 -26.73
CA SER A 5 1.93 -10.53 -25.77
C SER A 5 2.62 -10.41 -24.40
N VAL A 6 2.92 -9.18 -23.97
CA VAL A 6 3.19 -8.88 -22.57
C VAL A 6 1.83 -8.93 -21.87
N GLY A 7 1.32 -10.15 -21.72
CA GLY A 7 0.20 -10.46 -20.84
C GLY A 7 0.66 -10.35 -19.40
N GLY A 8 0.83 -9.12 -18.91
CA GLY A 8 0.79 -8.85 -17.49
C GLY A 8 -0.64 -9.00 -17.01
N GLY A 9 -1.15 -10.24 -16.98
CA GLY A 9 -2.39 -10.53 -16.28
C GLY A 9 -2.24 -10.05 -14.86
N LEU A 10 -3.20 -9.24 -14.39
CA LEU A 10 -3.32 -8.77 -13.01
C LEU A 10 -3.07 -9.97 -12.09
N GLN A 11 -1.85 -10.07 -11.55
CA GLN A 11 -1.46 -11.22 -10.76
C GLN A 11 -2.18 -11.06 -9.42
N GLU A 12 -2.93 -12.09 -9.03
CA GLU A 12 -3.57 -12.10 -7.72
C GLU A 12 -2.53 -11.78 -6.64
N PRO A 13 -2.90 -11.02 -5.59
CA PRO A 13 -2.02 -10.81 -4.44
C PRO A 13 -1.48 -12.15 -3.94
N GLU A 14 -0.25 -12.14 -3.44
CA GLU A 14 0.30 -13.36 -2.81
C GLU A 14 -0.53 -13.71 -1.57
N ALA A 15 -0.42 -14.95 -1.13
CA ALA A 15 -1.00 -15.39 0.13
C ALA A 15 -0.55 -14.45 1.26
N PRO A 16 -1.46 -14.09 2.21
CA PRO A 16 -1.15 -13.16 3.29
C PRO A 16 0.08 -13.56 4.11
N GLU A 17 0.33 -14.86 4.29
CA GLU A 17 1.49 -15.38 5.02
C GLU A 17 2.81 -15.06 4.30
N VAL A 18 2.81 -15.15 2.97
CA VAL A 18 3.97 -14.81 2.14
C VAL A 18 4.21 -13.29 2.16
N MET A 19 3.14 -12.50 2.02
CA MET A 19 3.25 -11.05 2.11
C MET A 19 3.76 -10.62 3.49
N PHE A 20 3.27 -11.24 4.56
CA PHE A 20 3.73 -10.99 5.91
C PHE A 20 5.22 -11.28 6.07
N GLU A 21 5.71 -12.44 5.59
CA GLU A 21 7.13 -12.79 5.64
C GLU A 21 8.01 -11.75 4.91
N LEU A 22 7.62 -11.34 3.70
CA LEU A 22 8.35 -10.34 2.92
C LEU A 22 8.38 -8.95 3.58
N LEU A 23 7.29 -8.54 4.24
CA LEU A 23 7.24 -7.25 4.93
C LEU A 23 7.94 -7.31 6.29
N TRP A 24 7.93 -8.47 6.95
CA TRP A 24 8.57 -8.69 8.24
C TRP A 24 10.08 -8.69 8.16
N SER A 25 10.67 -9.06 7.01
CA SER A 25 12.11 -8.94 6.79
C SER A 25 12.61 -7.49 6.73
N GLY A 26 11.69 -6.52 6.67
CA GLY A 26 12.00 -5.09 6.63
C GLY A 26 12.06 -4.53 5.21
N LEU A 27 11.73 -3.24 5.09
CA LEU A 27 11.87 -2.45 3.87
C LEU A 27 12.86 -1.30 4.08
N GLU A 28 13.48 -0.83 3.01
CA GLU A 28 14.36 0.34 3.00
C GLU A 28 13.82 1.39 2.03
N LEU A 29 13.92 2.66 2.43
CA LEU A 29 13.70 3.81 1.56
C LEU A 29 15.02 4.25 0.96
N ASP A 30 15.08 4.33 -0.37
CA ASP A 30 16.24 4.90 -1.06
C ASP A 30 16.20 6.44 -1.14
N ILE A 31 17.24 7.02 -1.75
CA ILE A 31 17.37 8.48 -1.94
C ILE A 31 16.29 9.09 -2.84
N MET A 32 15.62 8.27 -3.65
CA MET A 32 14.51 8.68 -4.51
C MET A 32 13.16 8.53 -3.81
N GLY A 33 13.15 8.09 -2.54
CA GLY A 33 11.95 7.81 -1.78
C GLY A 33 11.29 6.48 -2.16
N GLN A 34 11.99 5.60 -2.86
CA GLN A 34 11.44 4.33 -3.29
C GLN A 34 11.68 3.25 -2.24
N LEU A 35 10.65 2.43 -1.99
CA LEU A 35 10.73 1.29 -1.08
C LEU A 35 11.29 0.04 -1.76
N HIS A 36 12.17 -0.66 -1.05
CA HIS A 36 12.76 -1.93 -1.47
C HIS A 36 12.77 -2.92 -0.30
N ILE A 37 12.79 -4.22 -0.61
CA ILE A 37 12.94 -5.28 0.40
C ILE A 37 14.41 -5.31 0.84
N GLN A 38 14.67 -5.32 2.14
CA GLN A 38 16.04 -5.31 2.69
C GLN A 38 16.78 -6.61 2.42
N ASP A 39 16.11 -7.74 2.60
CA ASP A 39 16.69 -9.06 2.41
C ASP A 39 16.80 -9.40 0.92
N GLU A 40 18.02 -9.44 0.39
CA GLU A 40 18.30 -9.71 -1.02
C GLU A 40 17.83 -11.10 -1.47
N GLU A 41 17.93 -12.11 -0.59
CA GLU A 41 17.48 -13.47 -0.90
C GLU A 41 15.97 -13.49 -1.08
N LEU A 42 15.22 -12.87 -0.14
CA LEU A 42 13.77 -12.72 -0.23
C LEU A 42 13.36 -11.87 -1.42
N ALA A 43 14.04 -10.76 -1.68
CA ALA A 43 13.80 -9.90 -2.84
C ALA A 43 13.99 -10.65 -4.17
N SER A 44 14.91 -11.62 -4.21
CA SER A 44 15.20 -12.44 -5.39
C SER A 44 14.13 -13.52 -5.66
N THR A 45 13.28 -13.83 -4.69
CA THR A 45 12.19 -14.80 -4.88
C THR A 45 11.16 -14.26 -5.86
N ARG A 46 10.32 -15.14 -6.44
CA ARG A 46 9.18 -14.71 -7.27
C ARG A 46 8.24 -13.74 -6.54
N PRO A 47 7.75 -14.03 -5.31
CA PRO A 47 6.86 -13.11 -4.61
C PRO A 47 7.59 -11.82 -4.20
N GLY A 48 8.89 -11.90 -3.85
CA GLY A 48 9.73 -10.72 -3.58
C GLY A 48 9.83 -9.78 -4.79
N ARG A 49 10.18 -10.30 -5.97
CA ARG A 49 10.23 -9.49 -7.21
C ARG A 49 8.89 -8.84 -7.55
N ARG A 50 7.78 -9.54 -7.35
CA ARG A 50 6.44 -8.97 -7.58
C ARG A 50 6.16 -7.83 -6.59
N LEU A 51 6.47 -8.02 -5.30
CA LEU A 51 6.34 -6.95 -4.31
C LEU A 51 7.27 -5.77 -4.65
N SER A 52 8.52 -5.99 -5.06
CA SER A 52 9.42 -4.92 -5.51
C SER A 52 8.82 -4.11 -6.66
N LEU A 53 8.21 -4.78 -7.65
CA LEU A 53 7.53 -4.08 -8.76
C LEU A 53 6.34 -3.25 -8.28
N LEU A 54 5.54 -3.79 -7.34
CA LEU A 54 4.42 -3.06 -6.73
C LEU A 54 4.88 -1.82 -6.00
N LEU A 55 5.88 -1.97 -5.11
CA LEU A 55 6.48 -0.86 -4.39
C LEU A 55 7.00 0.20 -5.38
N GLN A 56 7.71 -0.22 -6.43
CA GLN A 56 8.38 0.69 -7.38
C GLN A 56 7.45 1.44 -8.34
N HIS A 57 6.35 0.82 -8.78
CA HIS A 57 5.55 1.37 -9.88
C HIS A 57 4.15 1.80 -9.46
N HIS A 58 3.67 1.33 -8.31
CA HIS A 58 2.28 1.53 -7.91
C HIS A 58 2.09 2.16 -6.53
N VAL A 59 3.13 2.19 -5.71
CA VAL A 59 3.12 2.92 -4.44
C VAL A 59 3.65 4.33 -4.66
N PRO A 60 2.93 5.38 -4.24
CA PRO A 60 3.38 6.75 -4.38
C PRO A 60 4.74 7.01 -3.70
N SER A 61 5.61 7.72 -4.43
CA SER A 61 6.95 8.13 -3.99
C SER A 61 6.99 9.58 -3.48
N ASP A 62 5.85 10.24 -3.35
CA ASP A 62 5.74 11.58 -2.76
C ASP A 62 4.37 11.82 -2.14
N LEU A 63 4.27 12.92 -1.39
CA LEU A 63 3.10 13.24 -0.58
C LEU A 63 1.89 13.57 -1.44
N GLU A 64 2.10 14.27 -2.55
CA GLU A 64 1.05 14.61 -3.50
C GLU A 64 0.42 13.35 -4.10
N GLY A 65 1.24 12.38 -4.53
CA GLY A 65 0.77 11.10 -5.02
C GLY A 65 0.03 10.29 -3.95
N ALA A 66 0.49 10.33 -2.69
CA ALA A 66 -0.19 9.65 -1.59
C ALA A 66 -1.55 10.28 -1.26
N GLU A 67 -1.65 11.61 -1.27
CA GLU A 67 -2.91 12.34 -1.10
C GLU A 67 -3.88 12.07 -2.26
N GLN A 68 -3.37 12.04 -3.50
CA GLN A 68 -4.18 11.69 -4.67
C GLN A 68 -4.71 10.25 -4.56
N ARG A 69 -3.87 9.31 -4.13
CA ARG A 69 -4.27 7.91 -3.95
C ARG A 69 -5.31 7.76 -2.83
N LEU A 70 -5.14 8.49 -1.73
CA LEU A 70 -6.13 8.55 -0.66
C LEU A 70 -7.50 9.04 -1.17
N GLN A 71 -7.52 10.14 -1.93
CA GLN A 71 -8.76 10.66 -2.49
C GLN A 71 -9.47 9.63 -3.38
N GLN A 72 -8.70 8.89 -4.22
CA GLN A 72 -9.26 7.82 -5.04
C GLN A 72 -9.94 6.74 -4.19
N PHE A 73 -9.36 6.34 -3.06
CA PHE A 73 -9.98 5.35 -2.17
C PHE A 73 -11.23 5.89 -1.48
N GLN A 74 -11.21 7.15 -1.03
CA GLN A 74 -12.36 7.81 -0.42
C GLN A 74 -13.55 7.91 -1.39
N ASP A 75 -13.29 8.17 -2.67
CA ASP A 75 -14.33 8.21 -3.71
C ASP A 75 -15.02 6.83 -3.90
N LEU A 76 -14.30 5.74 -3.61
CA LEU A 76 -14.78 4.35 -3.70
C LEU A 76 -15.49 3.86 -2.43
N GLN A 77 -15.56 4.66 -1.36
CA GLN A 77 -16.11 4.25 -0.07
C GLN A 77 -17.58 3.80 -0.16
N LYS A 78 -18.38 4.42 -1.03
CA LYS A 78 -19.81 4.08 -1.23
C LYS A 78 -20.03 2.85 -2.13
N GLY A 79 -18.96 2.32 -2.73
CA GLY A 79 -19.00 1.17 -3.63
C GLY A 79 -18.94 -0.18 -2.91
N PRO A 80 -18.85 -1.28 -3.68
CA PRO A 80 -18.54 -2.60 -3.11
C PRO A 80 -17.16 -2.61 -2.41
N PRO A 81 -16.82 -3.70 -1.70
CA PRO A 81 -15.45 -3.94 -1.26
C PRO A 81 -14.45 -3.79 -2.40
N LEU A 82 -13.26 -3.27 -2.11
CA LEU A 82 -12.18 -3.16 -3.08
C LEU A 82 -11.82 -4.54 -3.64
N SER A 83 -11.31 -4.55 -4.87
CA SER A 83 -10.69 -5.75 -5.41
C SER A 83 -9.46 -6.13 -4.55
N PRO A 84 -9.05 -7.41 -4.49
CA PRO A 84 -7.85 -7.80 -3.73
C PRO A 84 -6.61 -6.99 -4.13
N TRP A 85 -6.49 -6.67 -5.42
CA TRP A 85 -5.43 -5.82 -5.96
C TRP A 85 -5.52 -4.38 -5.43
N ASP A 86 -6.69 -3.75 -5.47
CA ASP A 86 -6.84 -2.37 -4.97
C ASP A 86 -6.65 -2.28 -3.45
N PHE A 87 -7.07 -3.32 -2.72
CA PHE A 87 -6.85 -3.45 -1.29
C PHE A 87 -5.36 -3.62 -0.95
N GLU A 88 -4.60 -4.42 -1.73
CA GLU A 88 -3.15 -4.52 -1.60
C GLU A 88 -2.48 -3.15 -1.82
N HIS A 89 -2.91 -2.38 -2.83
CA HIS A 89 -2.41 -1.01 -3.03
C HIS A 89 -2.72 -0.07 -1.87
N LEU A 90 -3.92 -0.17 -1.29
CA LEU A 90 -4.31 0.61 -0.12
C LEU A 90 -3.35 0.36 1.05
N LEU A 91 -3.10 -0.92 1.36
CA LEU A 91 -2.18 -1.31 2.44
C LEU A 91 -0.74 -0.86 2.17
N LEU A 92 -0.22 -1.08 0.97
CA LEU A 92 1.15 -0.71 0.62
C LEU A 92 1.36 0.82 0.58
N THR A 93 0.32 1.59 0.23
CA THR A 93 0.36 3.06 0.32
C THR A 93 0.42 3.49 1.78
N GLY A 94 -0.38 2.87 2.66
CA GLY A 94 -0.32 3.12 4.10
C GLY A 94 1.05 2.79 4.69
N LEU A 95 1.63 1.64 4.30
CA LEU A 95 2.97 1.23 4.70
C LEU A 95 4.02 2.28 4.29
N SER A 96 3.96 2.78 3.05
CA SER A 96 4.87 3.82 2.58
C SER A 96 4.78 5.10 3.41
N CYS A 97 3.57 5.50 3.79
CA CYS A 97 3.39 6.67 4.66
C CYS A 97 4.12 6.48 6.01
N VAL A 98 4.08 5.29 6.62
CA VAL A 98 4.77 5.02 7.90
C VAL A 98 6.29 5.18 7.76
N TYR A 99 6.87 4.59 6.72
CA TYR A 99 8.32 4.74 6.46
C TYR A 99 8.69 6.22 6.24
N ARG A 100 7.83 6.99 5.58
CA ARG A 100 8.05 8.41 5.31
C ARG A 100 7.90 9.29 6.54
N VAL A 101 6.98 8.98 7.44
CA VAL A 101 6.91 9.63 8.76
C VAL A 101 8.26 9.51 9.50
N HIS A 102 8.92 8.36 9.40
CA HIS A 102 10.20 8.12 10.08
C HIS A 102 11.37 8.89 9.47
N VAL A 103 11.42 9.06 8.14
CA VAL A 103 12.54 9.76 7.48
C VAL A 103 12.30 11.26 7.28
N ALA A 104 11.06 11.73 7.34
CA ALA A 104 10.72 13.15 7.19
C ALA A 104 11.44 14.01 8.24
N SER A 105 12.18 15.01 7.76
CA SER A 105 13.00 15.91 8.60
C SER A 105 12.17 17.05 9.17
N GLU A 106 11.22 17.57 8.41
CA GLU A 106 10.37 18.69 8.81
C GLU A 106 9.13 18.21 9.56
N ALA A 107 8.80 18.89 10.65
CA ALA A 107 7.64 18.53 11.49
C ALA A 107 6.31 18.66 10.74
N GLU A 108 6.20 19.64 9.84
CA GLU A 108 5.02 19.83 8.99
C GLU A 108 4.85 18.67 8.03
N GLU A 109 5.90 18.32 7.29
CA GLU A 109 5.89 17.20 6.35
C GLU A 109 5.57 15.88 7.07
N ARG A 110 6.23 15.62 8.20
CA ARG A 110 5.96 14.45 9.05
C ARG A 110 4.50 14.39 9.48
N GLY A 111 3.92 15.53 9.87
CA GLY A 111 2.53 15.65 10.27
C GLY A 111 1.58 15.28 9.13
N ARG A 112 1.86 15.73 7.90
CA ARG A 112 1.06 15.41 6.71
C ARG A 112 1.15 13.92 6.36
N TRP A 113 2.34 13.33 6.39
CA TRP A 113 2.50 11.88 6.19
C TRP A 113 1.72 11.07 7.22
N ALA A 114 1.76 11.46 8.49
CA ALA A 114 1.02 10.80 9.56
C ALA A 114 -0.51 10.95 9.38
N GLN A 115 -0.96 12.11 8.89
CA GLN A 115 -2.37 12.34 8.59
C GLN A 115 -2.83 11.42 7.44
N VAL A 116 -2.09 11.36 6.33
CA VAL A 116 -2.42 10.49 5.20
C VAL A 116 -2.44 9.02 5.64
N PHE A 117 -1.45 8.58 6.42
CA PHE A 117 -1.45 7.23 7.00
C PHE A 117 -2.72 6.93 7.81
N THR A 118 -3.10 7.86 8.70
CA THR A 118 -4.28 7.69 9.56
C THR A 118 -5.56 7.55 8.73
N LEU A 119 -5.69 8.35 7.68
CA LEU A 119 -6.84 8.31 6.78
C LEU A 119 -6.86 7.01 5.95
N LEU A 120 -5.71 6.54 5.46
CA LEU A 120 -5.61 5.25 4.76
C LEU A 120 -5.94 4.06 5.68
N ALA A 121 -5.53 4.13 6.95
CA ALA A 121 -5.91 3.12 7.95
C ALA A 121 -7.44 3.12 8.17
N GLN A 122 -8.07 4.29 8.18
CA GLN A 122 -9.51 4.41 8.26
C GLN A 122 -10.20 3.84 7.01
N GLU A 123 -9.69 4.11 5.81
CA GLU A 123 -10.20 3.51 4.57
C GLU A 123 -10.05 1.98 4.56
N THR A 124 -8.96 1.46 5.12
CA THR A 124 -8.75 0.01 5.26
C THR A 124 -9.85 -0.63 6.11
N LEU A 125 -10.15 -0.03 7.27
CA LEU A 125 -11.25 -0.51 8.13
C LEU A 125 -12.61 -0.36 7.46
N TRP A 126 -12.84 0.74 6.76
CA TRP A 126 -14.06 0.96 5.98
C TRP A 126 -14.28 -0.13 4.95
N ASP A 127 -13.24 -0.45 4.17
CA ASP A 127 -13.36 -1.44 3.12
C ASP A 127 -13.61 -2.84 3.68
N LEU A 128 -12.86 -3.25 4.71
CA LEU A 128 -13.12 -4.51 5.43
C LEU A 128 -14.56 -4.56 5.96
N CYS A 129 -15.07 -3.46 6.50
CA CYS A 129 -16.42 -3.45 7.05
C CYS A 129 -17.53 -3.67 6.03
N LYS A 130 -17.32 -3.34 4.76
CA LYS A 130 -18.30 -3.62 3.70
C LYS A 130 -18.62 -5.11 3.59
N GLY A 131 -17.67 -6.00 3.94
CA GLY A 131 -17.84 -7.45 3.93
C GLY A 131 -18.14 -8.08 5.30
N PHE A 132 -17.78 -7.42 6.40
CA PHE A 132 -17.74 -8.05 7.73
C PHE A 132 -18.58 -7.36 8.82
N CYS A 133 -19.04 -6.12 8.62
CA CYS A 133 -19.67 -5.33 9.69
C CYS A 133 -21.21 -5.36 9.60
N PRO A 134 -21.92 -5.70 10.70
CA PRO A 134 -23.37 -5.92 10.68
C PRO A 134 -24.21 -4.67 10.38
N GLN A 135 -23.65 -3.47 10.56
CA GLN A 135 -24.31 -2.18 10.24
C GLN A 135 -23.58 -1.38 9.16
N GLY A 136 -22.55 -1.96 8.52
CA GLY A 136 -21.77 -1.29 7.46
C GLY A 136 -20.96 -0.07 7.92
N GLN A 137 -20.77 0.13 9.24
CA GLN A 137 -19.92 1.18 9.79
C GLN A 137 -18.69 0.59 10.49
N PRO A 138 -17.48 1.04 10.14
CA PRO A 138 -16.27 0.67 10.87
C PRO A 138 -16.13 1.40 12.20
N PRO A 139 -15.35 0.81 13.13
CA PRO A 139 -14.89 1.55 14.30
C PRO A 139 -14.09 2.79 13.85
N SER A 140 -14.40 3.94 14.46
CA SER A 140 -13.66 5.18 14.22
C SER A 140 -12.26 5.07 14.82
N LEU A 141 -11.22 5.37 14.03
CA LEU A 141 -9.84 5.54 14.51
C LEU A 141 -9.62 6.96 15.07
N GLY A 142 -10.58 7.44 15.86
CA GLY A 142 -10.42 8.69 16.60
C GLY A 142 -9.58 8.50 17.86
N PRO A 143 -8.85 9.52 18.34
CA PRO A 143 -8.41 9.57 19.73
C PRO A 143 -9.60 9.62 20.70
#